data_AF-A0A951MMF7-F1
#
_entry.id   AF-A0A951MMF7-F1
#
_cell.length_a   1.000
_cell.length_b   1.000
_cell.length_c   1.000
_cell.angle_alpha   90.00
_cell.angle_beta   90.00
_cell.angle_gamma   90.00
#
_symmetry.space_group_name_H-M   'P 1'
#
loop_
_entity.id
_entity.type
_entity.pdbx_description
1 polymer ?
#
loop_
_entity_poly.entity_id
_entity_poly.type
_entity_poly.pdbx_seq_one_letter_code
_entity_poly.pdbx_strand_id
1 'polypeptide(L)'
;MKIQTDWLTQRVENAPTSYDQTLPDRAGLRNRMAWQKLQRQAAAGDEVWAFSDPSAGSRQGRLTGYALVREGEIVESVTVA
;
A
#
# COMPACT_ATOMS: atom_id res chain seq x y z
N MET A 1 5.78 -8.44 -19.05
CA MET A 1 5.24 -9.71 -18.48
C MET A 1 4.22 -9.25 -17.46
N LYS A 2 2.90 -9.47 -17.65
CA LYS A 2 1.90 -8.87 -16.74
C LYS A 2 2.14 -9.36 -15.32
N ILE A 3 2.55 -8.45 -14.44
CA ILE A 3 2.73 -8.76 -13.01
C ILE A 3 1.35 -9.14 -12.47
N GLN A 4 1.27 -10.28 -11.79
CA GLN A 4 0.06 -10.68 -11.08
C GLN A 4 -0.17 -9.69 -9.94
N THR A 5 -1.07 -8.75 -10.18
CA THR A 5 -1.58 -7.80 -9.19
C THR A 5 -2.60 -8.45 -8.24
N ASP A 6 -2.68 -9.78 -8.21
CA ASP A 6 -3.70 -10.56 -7.50
C ASP A 6 -3.65 -10.38 -5.96
N TRP A 7 -2.55 -9.83 -5.45
CA TRP A 7 -2.34 -9.48 -4.04
C TRP A 7 -2.56 -7.98 -3.75
N LEU A 8 -2.78 -7.15 -4.78
CA LEU A 8 -3.30 -5.80 -4.62
C LEU A 8 -4.78 -5.90 -4.28
N THR A 9 -5.20 -5.22 -3.21
CA THR A 9 -6.56 -5.35 -2.69
C THR A 9 -7.46 -4.25 -3.22
N GLN A 10 -6.98 -3.00 -3.19
CA GLN A 10 -7.80 -1.84 -3.50
C GLN A 10 -6.94 -0.69 -4.05
N ARG A 11 -7.43 -0.02 -5.10
CA ARG A 11 -6.85 1.25 -5.57
C ARG A 11 -7.12 2.37 -4.57
N VAL A 12 -6.09 3.15 -4.25
CA VAL A 12 -6.12 4.20 -3.21
C VAL A 12 -5.79 5.55 -3.83
N GLU A 13 -6.84 6.23 -4.30
CA GLU A 13 -6.72 7.53 -4.97
C GLU A 13 -6.58 8.69 -3.99
N ASN A 14 -7.23 8.56 -2.82
CA ASN A 14 -7.20 9.56 -1.77
C ASN A 14 -6.32 9.09 -0.61
N ALA A 15 -5.77 10.05 0.14
CA ALA A 15 -5.00 9.74 1.33
C ALA A 15 -5.83 8.82 2.25
N PRO A 16 -5.26 7.70 2.72
CA PRO A 16 -5.98 6.78 3.60
C PRO A 16 -6.40 7.54 4.87
N THR A 17 -7.71 7.69 5.04
CA THR A 17 -8.34 8.32 6.20
C THR A 17 -8.78 7.28 7.23
N SER A 18 -8.77 6.00 6.85
CA SER A 18 -9.20 4.86 7.65
C SER A 18 -8.28 4.67 8.86
N TYR A 19 -8.60 5.42 9.91
CA TYR A 19 -8.43 4.99 11.28
C TYR A 19 -9.28 3.73 11.45
N ASP A 20 -8.70 2.56 11.27
CA ASP A 20 -9.24 1.39 11.95
C ASP A 20 -9.08 1.67 13.44
N GLN A 21 -10.19 1.85 14.17
CA GLN A 21 -10.17 2.21 15.60
C GLN A 21 -9.47 1.15 16.46
N THR A 22 -9.21 -0.02 15.90
CA THR A 22 -8.44 -1.10 16.53
C THR A 22 -6.92 -0.95 16.35
N LEU A 23 -6.48 -0.11 15.41
CA LEU A 23 -5.07 0.15 15.17
C LEU A 23 -4.59 1.33 16.05
N PRO A 24 -3.39 1.24 16.64
CA PRO A 24 -2.81 2.36 17.38
C PRO A 24 -2.75 3.62 16.50
N ASP A 25 -2.96 4.81 17.06
CA ASP A 25 -2.91 6.09 16.31
C ASP A 25 -1.66 6.25 15.42
N ARG A 26 -0.54 5.65 15.85
CA ARG A 26 0.72 5.62 15.09
C ARG A 26 0.63 4.84 13.78
N ALA A 27 -0.20 3.81 13.70
CA ALA A 27 -0.40 3.02 12.48
C ALA A 27 -1.13 3.84 11.41
N GLY A 28 -2.13 4.64 11.79
CA GLY A 28 -2.79 5.58 10.88
C GLY A 28 -1.81 6.61 10.28
N LEU A 29 -0.93 7.17 11.12
CA LEU A 29 0.13 8.08 10.66
C LEU A 29 1.12 7.38 9.73
N ARG A 30 1.57 6.16 10.05
CA ARG A 30 2.48 5.38 9.19
C ARG A 30 1.86 5.07 7.84
N ASN A 31 0.59 4.66 7.80
CA ASN A 31 -0.15 4.41 6.57
C ASN A 31 -0.21 5.66 5.70
N ARG A 32 -0.56 6.81 6.30
CA ARG A 32 -0.58 8.09 5.58
C ARG A 32 0.80 8.48 5.05
N MET A 33 1.86 8.33 5.84
CA MET A 33 3.23 8.64 5.42
C MET A 33 3.71 7.72 4.29
N ALA A 34 3.41 6.42 4.36
CA ALA A 34 3.72 5.45 3.32
C ALA A 34 3.03 5.80 2.00
N TRP A 35 1.73 6.09 2.05
CA TRP A 35 0.98 6.54 0.86
C TRP A 35 1.53 7.87 0.31
N GLN A 36 1.82 8.84 1.18
CA GLN A 36 2.41 10.13 0.75
C GLN A 36 3.79 9.97 0.12
N LYS A 37 4.61 9.04 0.60
CA LYS A 37 5.93 8.75 0.01
C LYS A 37 5.77 8.31 -1.45
N LEU A 38 4.87 7.35 -1.71
CA LEU A 38 4.61 6.86 -3.07
C LEU A 38 3.99 7.92 -3.96
N GLN A 39 3.03 8.70 -3.45
CA GLN A 39 2.45 9.82 -4.20
C GLN A 39 3.48 10.85 -4.65
N ARG A 40 4.52 11.12 -3.83
CA ARG A 40 5.61 12.03 -4.24
C ARG A 40 6.46 11.49 -5.38
N GLN A 41 6.47 10.17 -5.58
CA GLN A 41 7.22 9.48 -6.62
C GLN A 41 6.35 9.14 -7.84
N ALA A 42 5.03 9.33 -7.73
CA ALA A 42 4.07 9.05 -8.78
C ALA A 42 4.22 10.04 -9.94
N ALA A 43 4.30 9.50 -11.15
CA ALA A 43 4.18 10.24 -12.39
C ALA A 43 2.72 10.26 -12.88
N ALA A 44 2.45 11.05 -13.91
CA ALA A 44 1.13 11.07 -14.53
C ALA A 44 0.76 9.67 -15.08
N GLY A 45 -0.40 9.16 -14.67
CA GLY A 45 -0.88 7.83 -15.04
C GLY A 45 -0.49 6.71 -14.07
N ASP A 46 0.34 7.00 -13.07
CA ASP A 46 0.63 6.02 -12.02
C ASP A 46 -0.53 5.88 -11.04
N GLU A 47 -0.67 4.67 -10.50
CA GLU A 47 -1.73 4.30 -9.58
C GLU A 47 -1.14 3.84 -8.26
N VAL A 48 -1.72 4.27 -7.14
CA VAL A 48 -1.36 3.74 -5.83
C VAL A 48 -2.40 2.69 -5.41
N TRP A 49 -1.92 1.52 -5.00
CA TRP A 49 -2.75 0.40 -4.60
C TRP A 49 -2.38 -0.05 -3.19
N ALA A 50 -3.37 -0.36 -2.36
CA ALA A 50 -3.16 -1.10 -1.13
C ALA A 50 -2.93 -2.58 -1.45
N PHE A 51 -2.13 -3.24 -0.62
CA PHE A 51 -1.94 -4.69 -0.67
C PHE A 51 -1.90 -5.29 0.72
N SER A 52 -2.15 -6.59 0.79
CA SER A 52 -1.92 -7.40 1.98
C SER A 52 -0.92 -8.49 1.60
N ASP A 53 0.28 -8.44 2.17
CA ASP A 53 1.34 -9.39 1.85
C ASP A 53 1.01 -10.78 2.42
N PRO A 54 0.76 -11.78 1.57
CA PRO A 54 0.51 -13.14 2.04
C PRO A 54 1.80 -13.87 2.47
N SER A 55 2.98 -13.35 2.11
CA SER A 55 4.28 -13.95 2.43
C SER A 55 4.80 -13.55 3.83
N ALA A 56 4.19 -12.54 4.45
CA ALA A 56 4.34 -12.25 5.86
C ALA A 56 3.75 -13.41 6.67
N GLY A 57 4.58 -14.40 6.98
CA GLY A 57 4.18 -15.62 7.68
C GLY A 57 3.37 -15.34 8.95
N SER A 58 2.53 -16.29 9.32
CA SER A 58 1.51 -16.24 10.40
C SER A 58 1.96 -15.73 11.78
N ARG A 59 3.27 -15.53 12.01
CA ARG A 59 3.84 -14.94 13.24
C ARG A 59 3.93 -13.41 13.25
N GLN A 60 3.85 -12.72 12.11
CA GLN A 60 4.05 -11.26 12.04
C GLN A 60 2.79 -10.46 11.70
N GLY A 61 1.63 -11.12 11.58
CA GLY A 61 0.40 -10.46 11.15
C GLY A 61 0.41 -10.17 9.65
N ARG A 62 -0.77 -9.97 9.06
CA ARG A 62 -0.89 -9.53 7.66
C ARG A 62 -0.20 -8.17 7.54
N LEU A 63 0.99 -8.11 6.93
CA LEU A 63 1.62 -6.84 6.61
C LEU A 63 0.79 -6.19 5.50
N THR A 64 0.22 -5.03 5.80
CA THR A 64 -0.51 -4.23 4.82
C THR A 64 0.40 -3.14 4.30
N GLY A 65 0.28 -2.78 3.03
CA GLY A 65 1.15 -1.76 2.45
C GLY A 65 0.51 -1.06 1.27
N TYR A 66 1.31 -0.19 0.65
CA TYR A 66 0.94 0.49 -0.58
C TYR A 66 1.98 0.21 -1.66
N ALA A 67 1.54 0.04 -2.89
CA ALA A 67 2.36 -0.15 -4.07
C ALA A 67 2.03 0.94 -5.09
N LEU A 68 3.06 1.48 -5.72
CA LEU A 68 2.95 2.34 -6.89
C LEU A 68 3.00 1.43 -8.13
N VAL A 69 1.97 1.56 -8.97
CA VAL A 69 1.77 0.76 -10.18
C VAL A 69 1.82 1.69 -11.39
N ARG A 70 2.70 1.38 -12.35
CA ARG A 70 2.84 2.09 -13.62
C ARG A 70 2.60 1.11 -14.75
N GLU A 71 1.64 1.39 -15.61
CA GLU A 71 1.30 0.53 -16.77
C GLU A 71 1.03 -0.95 -16.40
N GLY A 72 0.52 -1.18 -15.18
CA GLY A 72 0.25 -2.53 -14.66
C GLY A 72 1.45 -3.23 -14.03
N GLU A 73 2.58 -2.55 -13.86
CA GLU A 73 3.77 -3.06 -13.17
C GLU A 73 4.02 -2.32 -11.86
N ILE A 74 4.39 -3.05 -10.80
CA ILE A 74 4.73 -2.46 -9.51
C ILE A 74 6.15 -1.89 -9.60
N VAL A 75 6.25 -0.57 -9.46
CA VAL A 75 7.54 0.15 -9.55
C VAL A 75 8.16 0.41 -8.18
N GLU A 76 7.34 0.61 -7.14
CA GLU A 76 7.79 0.74 -5.75
C GLU A 76 6.71 0.25 -4.80
N SER A 77 7.09 -0.26 -3.63
CA SER A 77 6.15 -0.64 -2.57
C SER A 77 6.68 -0.27 -1.20
N VAL A 78 5.76 0.00 -0.27
CA VAL A 78 6.04 0.31 1.13
C VAL A 78 5.12 -0.53 1.99
N THR A 79 5.70 -1.39 2.81
CA THR A 79 4.98 -2.16 3.84
C THR A 79 4.79 -1.34 5.10
N VAL A 80 3.65 -1.51 5.75
CA VAL A 80 3.32 -0.89 7.03
C VAL A 80 3.01 -1.99 8.04
N ALA A 81 3.63 -1.89 9.22
CA ALA A 81 3.43 -2.77 10.37
C ALA A 81 2.71 -2.03 11.51
#